data_AF-A0A8B8BKD9-F1
#
_entry.id   AF-A0A8B8BKD9-F1
#
_cell.length_a   1.000
_cell.length_b   1.000
_cell.length_c   1.000
_cell.angle_alpha   90.00
_cell.angle_beta   90.00
_cell.angle_gamma   90.00
#
_symmetry.space_group_name_H-M   'P 1'
#
loop_
_entity.id
_entity.type
_entity.pdbx_description
1 polymer ?
#
loop_
_entity_poly.entity_id
_entity_poly.type
_entity_poly.pdbx_seq_one_letter_code
_entity_poly.pdbx_strand_id
1 'polypeptide(L)'
;MDILSVFLIASSLPFVSLRWQGCPQSIPTVSYVSRCPADAEEWKTAAAKKDCRALGMNQSCSDDDSFVYHCVLSGDGTKLMEVCAPVWYMSGYCARFSISFKRIVNNPDLDCTAFDTPCPSRFPSDESFKYQMCYKDVRDTMVHDYMDKIGYGSNNTIGMPSVIYVEKEQANNPALIAFLAVFIIIALCLLILLIYGKRLKNMICPRDEDAKQKENLPDSILETDALMDERLNVNEVIKVPLTDKPPIDTGSKRNEDSKDLTEIVSLSKSIQERVSLKDVENIGDLREKLCTKLDYPIELLWIVHEETGTIYKDDYPINASTKATYTLMLGNKKRADISNGDGRKFKKSYRSQVKCRMDCTHMTDAETLLQLIRDTLPETEYSELKCPLCSEVWKEQQLIEKCKMSDDERLFFDRVLEVNRKTKKIMFEKTLRNERQFKLTL
;
A
#
# COMPACT_ATOMS: atom_id res chain seq x y z
N MET A 1 34.39 -0.65 -39.53
CA MET A 1 33.90 -0.67 -38.15
C MET A 1 32.43 -1.02 -38.22
N ASP A 2 32.12 -2.29 -37.94
CA ASP A 2 30.80 -2.86 -38.21
C ASP A 2 29.75 -2.35 -37.22
N ILE A 3 28.55 -2.06 -37.73
CA ILE A 3 27.40 -1.60 -36.95
C ILE A 3 27.03 -2.65 -35.88
N LEU A 4 27.32 -3.94 -36.10
CA LEU A 4 27.16 -4.99 -35.10
C LEU A 4 28.07 -4.85 -33.88
N SER A 5 29.25 -4.24 -34.02
CA SER A 5 30.21 -4.06 -32.92
C SER A 5 29.72 -3.02 -31.90
N VAL A 6 28.97 -2.01 -32.36
CA VAL A 6 28.46 -0.92 -31.51
C VAL A 6 27.26 -1.38 -30.68
N PHE A 7 26.41 -2.28 -31.20
CA PHE A 7 25.27 -2.81 -30.45
C PHE A 7 25.65 -3.80 -29.34
N LEU A 8 26.75 -4.55 -29.49
CA LEU A 8 27.18 -5.52 -28.48
C LEU A 8 27.82 -4.87 -27.24
N ILE A 9 28.34 -3.65 -27.33
CA ILE A 9 28.91 -2.95 -26.17
C ILE A 9 27.82 -2.27 -25.33
N ALA A 10 26.66 -1.95 -25.93
CA ALA A 10 25.54 -1.34 -25.20
C ALA A 10 24.71 -2.34 -24.38
N SER A 11 24.72 -3.63 -24.71
CA SER A 11 23.95 -4.66 -24.02
C SER A 11 24.69 -5.33 -22.84
N SER A 12 25.98 -5.05 -22.67
CA SER A 12 26.83 -5.65 -21.63
C SER A 12 27.23 -4.69 -20.51
N LEU A 13 26.73 -3.44 -20.52
CA LEU A 13 26.74 -2.66 -19.28
C LEU A 13 25.69 -3.32 -18.38
N PRO A 14 26.06 -4.02 -17.30
CA PRO A 14 25.08 -4.31 -16.29
C PRO A 14 24.51 -2.94 -15.92
N PHE A 15 23.24 -2.72 -16.23
CA PHE A 15 22.43 -1.79 -15.48
C PHE A 15 22.48 -2.32 -14.05
N VAL A 16 23.57 -2.01 -13.35
CA VAL A 16 23.61 -1.91 -11.91
C VAL A 16 22.67 -0.74 -11.67
N SER A 17 21.38 -1.02 -11.75
CA SER A 17 20.41 -0.28 -10.99
C SER A 17 20.89 -0.46 -9.56
N LEU A 18 21.76 0.45 -9.10
CA LEU A 18 21.77 0.94 -7.74
C LEU A 18 20.36 1.48 -7.53
N ARG A 19 19.37 0.58 -7.47
CA ARG A 19 18.10 0.86 -6.86
C ARG A 19 18.53 1.15 -5.45
N TRP A 20 18.45 2.42 -5.10
CA TRP A 20 18.45 2.87 -3.73
C TRP A 20 17.23 2.20 -3.07
N GLN A 21 17.37 0.92 -2.74
CA GLN A 21 16.30 0.11 -2.20
C GLN A 21 16.02 0.68 -0.81
N GLY A 22 14.74 0.97 -0.55
CA GLY A 22 14.30 1.23 0.81
C GLY A 22 14.59 0.03 1.70
N CYS A 23 14.53 0.23 3.00
CA CYS A 23 14.67 -0.82 4.00
C CYS A 23 13.30 -1.18 4.59
N PRO A 24 12.61 -2.23 4.11
CA PRO A 24 11.35 -2.68 4.70
C PRO A 24 11.42 -2.94 6.20
N GLN A 25 12.58 -3.39 6.69
CA GLN A 25 12.83 -3.65 8.11
C GLN A 25 12.79 -2.39 8.98
N SER A 26 12.90 -1.20 8.40
CA SER A 26 12.71 0.05 9.16
C SER A 26 11.24 0.32 9.52
N ILE A 27 10.29 -0.11 8.68
CA ILE A 27 8.85 0.17 8.88
C ILE A 27 8.34 -0.29 10.25
N PRO A 28 8.55 -1.55 10.69
CA PRO A 28 8.02 -2.01 11.98
C PRO A 28 8.66 -1.31 13.19
N THR A 29 9.77 -0.59 13.00
CA THR A 29 10.46 0.12 14.09
C THR A 29 9.92 1.54 14.31
N VAL A 30 9.02 2.02 13.45
CA VAL A 30 8.46 3.38 13.53
C VAL A 30 7.62 3.53 14.80
N SER A 31 7.92 4.55 15.59
CA SER A 31 7.12 4.95 16.74
C SER A 31 6.95 6.47 16.77
N TYR A 32 5.71 6.94 16.80
CA TYR A 32 5.42 8.37 16.94
C TYR A 32 5.80 8.87 18.33
N VAL A 33 6.37 10.07 18.39
CA VAL A 33 6.79 10.72 19.63
C VAL A 33 6.29 12.17 19.67
N SER A 34 6.13 12.72 20.87
CA SER A 34 5.75 14.12 21.05
C SER A 34 6.93 15.08 20.85
N ARG A 35 8.17 14.60 21.03
CA ARG A 35 9.39 15.39 20.82
C ARG A 35 10.54 14.50 20.36
N CYS A 36 11.41 15.07 19.53
CA CYS A 36 12.72 14.50 19.24
C CYS A 36 13.74 14.95 20.30
N PRO A 37 14.86 14.22 20.45
CA PRO A 37 15.98 14.65 21.28
C PRO A 37 16.45 16.06 20.91
N ALA A 38 16.69 16.90 21.91
CA ALA A 38 17.13 18.28 21.73
C ALA A 38 18.65 18.41 21.56
N ASP A 39 19.40 17.44 22.08
CA ASP A 39 20.85 17.45 22.15
C ASP A 39 21.45 16.03 22.06
N ALA A 40 22.78 15.95 22.09
CA ALA A 40 23.51 14.70 21.92
C ALA A 40 23.33 13.72 23.10
N GLU A 41 23.09 14.19 24.32
CA GLU A 41 22.86 13.30 25.47
C GLU A 41 21.46 12.70 25.43
N GLU A 42 20.45 13.51 25.14
CA GLU A 42 19.10 13.02 24.92
C GLU A 42 19.06 12.03 23.74
N TRP A 43 19.81 12.32 22.67
CA TRP A 43 19.89 11.45 21.50
C TRP A 43 20.51 10.10 21.85
N LYS A 44 21.64 10.09 22.58
CA LYS A 44 22.27 8.84 23.04
C LYS A 44 21.34 8.03 23.92
N THR A 45 20.61 8.69 24.81
CA THR A 45 19.64 8.05 25.70
C THR A 45 18.48 7.42 24.91
N ALA A 46 17.91 8.15 23.95
CA ALA A 46 16.83 7.66 23.11
C ALA A 46 17.29 6.53 22.17
N ALA A 47 18.49 6.67 21.59
CA ALA A 47 19.11 5.66 20.74
C ALA A 47 19.38 4.36 21.50
N ALA A 48 19.94 4.44 22.71
CA ALA A 48 20.17 3.30 23.57
C ALA A 48 18.84 2.61 23.98
N LYS A 49 17.78 3.39 24.23
CA LYS A 49 16.45 2.86 24.56
C LYS A 49 15.81 2.13 23.39
N LYS A 50 15.97 2.62 22.16
CA LYS A 50 15.39 2.00 20.96
C LYS A 50 16.19 0.77 20.48
N ASP A 51 17.47 0.69 20.86
CA ASP A 51 18.39 -0.42 20.60
C ASP A 51 18.38 -0.91 19.13
N CYS A 52 18.57 0.02 18.20
CA CYS A 52 18.55 -0.29 16.77
C CYS A 52 19.64 -1.29 16.36
N ARG A 53 20.72 -1.44 17.15
CA ARG A 53 21.80 -2.38 16.87
C ARG A 53 21.32 -3.84 16.99
N ALA A 54 20.53 -4.15 18.01
CA ALA A 54 19.94 -5.49 18.15
C ALA A 54 19.01 -5.83 16.96
N LEU A 55 18.32 -4.82 16.41
CA LEU A 55 17.47 -4.98 15.23
C LEU A 55 18.28 -5.04 13.92
N GLY A 56 19.42 -4.37 13.88
CA GLY A 56 20.35 -4.31 12.75
C GLY A 56 20.94 -5.67 12.35
N MET A 57 21.05 -6.60 13.30
CA MET A 57 21.54 -7.97 13.04
C MET A 57 20.59 -8.82 12.18
N ASN A 58 19.32 -8.41 12.06
CA ASN A 58 18.27 -9.16 11.36
C ASN A 58 17.79 -8.47 10.07
N GLN A 59 18.48 -7.42 9.61
CA GLN A 59 18.18 -6.75 8.34
C GLN A 59 19.21 -7.09 7.26
N SER A 60 18.82 -6.92 6.00
CA SER A 60 19.67 -7.17 4.83
C SER A 60 19.77 -5.97 3.88
N CYS A 61 19.30 -4.80 4.34
CA CYS A 61 19.19 -3.57 3.56
C CYS A 61 20.41 -2.66 3.70
N SER A 62 21.26 -2.90 4.69
CA SER A 62 22.45 -2.09 4.97
C SER A 62 23.49 -2.88 5.76
N ASP A 63 24.71 -2.36 5.86
CA ASP A 63 25.72 -2.91 6.77
C ASP A 63 25.24 -2.75 8.23
N ASP A 64 25.60 -3.70 9.11
CA ASP A 64 25.13 -3.77 10.49
C ASP A 64 25.30 -2.45 11.28
N ASP A 65 26.41 -1.74 11.03
CA ASP A 65 26.77 -0.51 11.73
C ASP A 65 26.02 0.74 11.21
N SER A 66 25.30 0.63 10.10
CA SER A 66 24.59 1.77 9.50
C SER A 66 23.11 1.81 9.88
N PHE A 67 22.57 0.76 10.51
CA PHE A 67 21.18 0.67 10.95
C PHE A 67 20.98 1.30 12.34
N VAL A 68 20.92 2.63 12.37
CA VAL A 68 20.96 3.42 13.61
C VAL A 68 19.62 4.06 13.95
N TYR A 69 19.54 4.64 15.14
CA TYR A 69 18.40 5.41 15.62
C TYR A 69 18.30 6.76 14.89
N HIS A 70 17.08 7.11 14.49
CA HIS A 70 16.75 8.44 13.97
C HIS A 70 15.49 8.95 14.65
N CYS A 71 15.41 10.26 14.88
CA CYS A 71 14.15 10.96 15.15
C CYS A 71 13.92 12.02 14.08
N VAL A 72 12.84 11.87 13.32
CA VAL A 72 12.61 12.61 12.07
C VAL A 72 11.14 12.97 11.93
N LEU A 73 10.85 13.81 10.93
CA LEU A 73 9.48 14.12 10.54
C LEU A 73 8.78 12.89 9.92
N SER A 74 7.46 12.82 10.08
CA SER A 74 6.61 11.90 9.34
C SER A 74 6.61 12.21 7.84
N GLY A 75 6.09 11.27 7.04
CA GLY A 75 6.09 11.40 5.57
C GLY A 75 5.42 12.67 5.05
N ASP A 76 4.41 13.17 5.76
CA ASP A 76 3.63 14.39 5.56
C ASP A 76 4.16 15.61 6.33
N GLY A 77 5.20 15.45 7.14
CA GLY A 77 5.80 16.54 7.91
C GLY A 77 5.00 17.01 9.14
N THR A 78 3.87 16.37 9.48
CA THR A 78 2.97 16.85 10.53
C THR A 78 3.26 16.30 11.92
N LYS A 79 4.07 15.24 12.02
CA LYS A 79 4.37 14.52 13.27
C LYS A 79 5.85 14.20 13.38
N LEU A 80 6.28 13.89 14.60
CA LEU A 80 7.61 13.37 14.88
C LEU A 80 7.54 11.87 15.11
N MET A 81 8.55 11.16 14.63
CA MET A 81 8.67 9.72 14.85
C MET A 81 10.11 9.28 14.96
N GLU A 82 10.32 8.27 15.80
CA GLU A 82 11.58 7.56 15.94
C GLU A 82 11.57 6.31 15.08
N VAL A 83 12.67 6.01 14.41
CA VAL A 83 12.81 4.87 13.51
C VAL A 83 14.24 4.34 13.54
N CYS A 84 14.41 3.03 13.38
CA CYS A 84 15.70 2.42 13.09
C CYS A 84 15.85 2.28 11.58
N ALA A 85 16.87 2.92 11.02
CA ALA A 85 17.06 2.95 9.57
C ALA A 85 18.53 3.14 9.18
N PRO A 86 18.91 2.77 7.95
CA PRO A 86 20.20 3.12 7.39
C PRO A 86 20.44 4.63 7.43
N VAL A 87 21.66 5.05 7.77
CA VAL A 87 22.06 6.47 7.69
C VAL A 87 21.89 6.99 6.27
N TRP A 88 21.20 8.12 6.13
CA TRP A 88 21.06 8.83 4.88
C TRP A 88 21.83 10.14 4.91
N TYR A 89 22.56 10.46 3.84
CA TYR A 89 23.21 11.77 3.73
C TYR A 89 22.23 12.80 3.19
N MET A 90 21.77 13.68 4.08
CA MET A 90 20.88 14.79 3.80
C MET A 90 21.57 15.83 2.91
N SER A 91 20.80 16.58 2.12
CA SER A 91 21.34 17.56 1.16
C SER A 91 20.91 18.99 1.49
N GLY A 92 21.12 19.43 2.74
CA GLY A 92 20.69 20.77 3.20
C GLY A 92 19.20 20.87 3.54
N TYR A 93 18.50 19.73 3.63
CA TYR A 93 17.08 19.68 3.96
C TYR A 93 16.85 18.92 5.27
N CYS A 94 15.75 19.24 5.95
CA CYS A 94 15.29 18.48 7.11
C CYS A 94 14.98 17.03 6.76
N ALA A 95 15.23 16.12 7.71
CA ALA A 95 14.98 14.70 7.53
C ALA A 95 13.52 14.32 7.80
N ARG A 96 12.95 13.52 6.89
CA ARG A 96 11.68 12.83 7.09
C ARG A 96 11.82 11.35 6.72
N PHE A 97 11.06 10.48 7.36
CA PHE A 97 11.00 9.08 6.96
C PHE A 97 9.73 8.81 6.14
N SER A 98 9.93 8.26 4.95
CA SER A 98 8.85 7.89 4.06
C SER A 98 8.55 6.40 4.23
N ILE A 99 7.32 6.09 4.66
CA ILE A 99 6.83 4.71 4.73
C ILE A 99 6.78 4.11 3.31
N SER A 100 6.35 4.88 2.31
CA SER A 100 6.28 4.42 0.90
C SER A 100 7.64 4.07 0.32
N PHE A 101 8.66 4.92 0.56
CA PHE A 101 10.03 4.65 0.09
C PHE A 101 10.84 3.81 1.08
N LYS A 102 10.27 3.50 2.26
CA LYS A 102 10.88 2.68 3.32
C LYS A 102 12.25 3.19 3.75
N ARG A 103 12.45 4.52 3.77
CA ARG A 103 13.76 5.14 4.03
C ARG A 103 13.63 6.59 4.48
N ILE A 104 14.72 7.12 5.01
CA ILE A 104 14.89 8.55 5.26
C ILE A 104 15.15 9.28 3.95
N VAL A 105 14.50 10.43 3.77
CA VAL A 105 14.63 11.28 2.59
C VAL A 105 14.65 12.75 2.99
N ASN A 106 15.13 13.60 2.09
CA ASN A 106 15.00 15.05 2.20
C ASN A 106 13.52 15.47 2.25
N ASN A 107 13.19 16.40 3.13
CA ASN A 107 11.94 17.15 3.05
C ASN A 107 12.16 18.39 2.15
N PRO A 108 11.65 18.42 0.91
CA PRO A 108 11.91 19.52 -0.02
C PRO A 108 11.28 20.85 0.42
N ASP A 109 10.33 20.83 1.35
CA ASP A 109 9.65 22.02 1.85
C ASP A 109 10.39 22.69 3.02
N LEU A 110 11.43 22.04 3.56
CA LEU A 110 12.19 22.52 4.72
C LEU A 110 13.69 22.52 4.42
N ASP A 111 14.14 23.57 3.76
CA ASP A 111 15.56 23.86 3.52
C ASP A 111 16.20 24.40 4.82
N CYS A 112 16.99 23.57 5.50
CA CYS A 112 17.61 23.97 6.76
C CYS A 112 18.87 24.81 6.55
N THR A 113 19.37 24.97 5.32
CA THR A 113 20.49 25.89 5.04
C THR A 113 20.06 27.35 5.09
N ALA A 114 18.76 27.61 5.01
CA ALA A 114 18.16 28.93 5.08
C ALA A 114 17.69 29.34 6.50
N PHE A 115 17.90 28.49 7.51
CA PHE A 115 17.52 28.80 8.89
C PHE A 115 18.52 29.76 9.57
N ASP A 116 18.08 30.41 10.66
CA ASP A 116 18.92 31.30 11.48
C ASP A 116 20.22 30.61 11.95
N THR A 117 20.10 29.32 12.31
CA THR A 117 21.26 28.44 12.54
C THR A 117 21.27 27.40 11.42
N PRO A 118 22.01 27.66 10.33
CA PRO A 118 21.93 26.85 9.13
C PRO A 118 22.56 25.48 9.34
N CYS A 119 21.95 24.45 8.74
CA CYS A 119 22.58 23.15 8.63
C CYS A 119 23.65 23.14 7.51
N PRO A 120 24.62 22.21 7.54
CA PRO A 120 25.53 22.01 6.41
C PRO A 120 24.78 21.56 5.16
N SER A 121 25.34 21.83 3.98
CA SER A 121 24.80 21.33 2.70
C SER A 121 24.76 19.81 2.60
N ARG A 122 25.55 19.11 3.41
CA ARG A 122 25.51 17.65 3.54
C ARG A 122 25.81 17.22 4.98
N PHE A 123 24.93 16.42 5.56
CA PHE A 123 25.10 15.86 6.91
C PHE A 123 24.39 14.50 7.02
N PRO A 124 24.84 13.62 7.92
CA PRO A 124 24.21 12.31 8.09
C PRO A 124 22.91 12.41 8.90
N SER A 125 21.90 11.63 8.54
CA SER A 125 20.52 11.80 9.05
C SER A 125 20.36 11.51 10.53
N ASP A 126 21.24 10.71 11.12
CA ASP A 126 21.28 10.43 12.57
C ASP A 126 21.68 11.65 13.39
N GLU A 127 22.32 12.64 12.76
CA GLU A 127 22.63 13.94 13.38
C GLU A 127 21.52 14.98 13.22
N SER A 128 20.32 14.60 12.75
CA SER A 128 19.20 15.54 12.55
C SER A 128 18.78 16.27 13.84
N PHE A 129 19.05 15.69 15.03
CA PHE A 129 18.82 16.33 16.32
C PHE A 129 19.62 17.63 16.51
N LYS A 130 20.68 17.88 15.74
CA LYS A 130 21.43 19.13 15.79
C LYS A 130 20.63 20.32 15.19
N TYR A 131 19.60 20.04 14.40
CA TYR A 131 18.85 21.05 13.63
C TYR A 131 17.40 21.17 14.13
N GLN A 132 17.25 21.59 15.38
CA GLN A 132 15.95 21.65 16.09
C GLN A 132 14.88 22.51 15.40
N MET A 133 15.30 23.45 14.55
CA MET A 133 14.38 24.27 13.74
C MET A 133 13.52 23.42 12.79
N CYS A 134 14.02 22.26 12.36
CA CYS A 134 13.25 21.30 11.55
C CYS A 134 11.98 20.78 12.24
N TYR A 135 11.88 20.92 13.56
CA TYR A 135 10.78 20.36 14.36
C TYR A 135 9.92 21.45 15.01
N LYS A 136 10.15 22.73 14.70
CA LYS A 136 9.46 23.85 15.35
C LYS A 136 7.95 23.82 15.09
N ASP A 137 7.55 23.77 13.83
CA ASP A 137 6.14 23.89 13.42
C ASP A 137 5.28 22.71 13.92
N VAL A 138 5.87 21.52 14.00
CA VAL A 138 5.20 20.34 14.55
C VAL A 138 4.96 20.47 16.05
N ARG A 139 5.92 21.02 16.80
CA ARG A 139 5.76 21.27 18.24
C ARG A 139 4.63 22.26 18.49
N ASP A 140 4.58 23.34 17.73
CA ASP A 140 3.58 24.39 17.88
C ASP A 140 2.16 23.85 17.56
N THR A 141 2.05 23.02 16.53
CA THR A 141 0.78 22.35 16.17
C THR A 141 0.32 21.39 17.26
N MET A 142 1.22 20.59 17.85
CA MET A 142 0.87 19.68 18.95
C MET A 142 0.46 20.42 20.23
N VAL A 143 1.11 21.55 20.53
CA VAL A 143 0.74 22.39 21.67
C VAL A 143 -0.64 23.02 21.45
N HIS A 144 -0.93 23.50 20.24
CA HIS A 144 -2.24 24.09 19.93
C HIS A 144 -3.36 23.05 20.01
N ASP A 145 -3.18 21.88 19.40
CA ASP A 145 -4.14 20.78 19.45
C ASP A 145 -4.34 20.26 20.88
N TYR A 146 -3.29 20.31 21.72
CA TYR A 146 -3.38 19.97 23.13
C TYR A 146 -4.11 21.03 23.96
N MET A 147 -3.87 22.31 23.71
CA MET A 147 -4.49 23.43 24.43
C MET A 147 -5.98 23.60 24.06
N ASP A 148 -6.34 23.45 22.79
CA ASP A 148 -7.74 23.43 22.33
C ASP A 148 -8.51 22.25 22.95
N LYS A 149 -7.84 21.11 23.18
CA LYS A 149 -8.44 19.93 23.84
C LYS A 149 -8.58 20.05 25.37
N ILE A 150 -7.88 20.98 26.02
CA ILE A 150 -7.97 21.19 27.48
C ILE A 150 -9.15 22.09 27.86
N GLY A 151 -9.80 22.78 26.90
CA GLY A 151 -11.06 23.47 27.17
C GLY A 151 -10.92 24.66 28.11
N TYR A 152 -9.82 25.42 28.00
CA TYR A 152 -9.87 26.81 28.43
C TYR A 152 -10.64 27.58 27.35
N GLY A 153 -11.94 27.78 27.60
CA GLY A 153 -12.79 28.67 26.81
C GLY A 153 -12.22 30.09 26.85
N SER A 154 -11.34 30.39 25.90
CA SER A 154 -10.89 31.74 25.63
C SER A 154 -11.90 32.37 24.68
N ASN A 155 -12.77 33.21 25.23
CA ASN A 155 -13.79 33.96 24.50
C ASN A 155 -13.21 35.13 23.70
N ASN A 156 -12.07 34.95 23.03
CA ASN A 156 -11.49 35.98 22.18
C ASN A 156 -11.46 35.52 20.73
N THR A 157 -12.41 36.06 19.97
CA THR A 157 -12.42 36.20 18.53
C THR A 157 -11.11 36.87 18.07
N ILE A 158 -10.13 36.06 17.67
CA ILE A 158 -8.98 36.52 16.88
C ILE A 158 -8.88 35.58 15.69
N GLY A 159 -8.89 36.18 14.50
CA GLY A 159 -9.05 35.52 13.22
C GLY A 159 -8.07 34.37 13.01
N MET A 160 -8.64 33.23 12.65
CA MET A 160 -7.93 32.08 12.09
C MET A 160 -7.23 32.55 10.80
N PRO A 161 -5.90 32.48 10.68
CA PRO A 161 -5.25 32.73 9.40
C PRO A 161 -5.62 31.59 8.47
N SER A 162 -6.28 31.91 7.36
CA SER A 162 -6.51 30.99 6.26
C SER A 162 -5.16 30.44 5.80
N VAL A 163 -4.89 29.17 6.09
CA VAL A 163 -3.81 28.43 5.44
C VAL A 163 -4.23 28.27 3.99
N ILE A 164 -3.73 29.18 3.15
CA ILE A 164 -3.83 29.05 1.70
C ILE A 164 -2.98 27.84 1.35
N TYR A 165 -3.63 26.73 1.02
CA TYR A 165 -2.99 25.65 0.29
C TYR A 165 -2.60 26.23 -1.06
N VAL A 166 -1.34 26.65 -1.17
CA VAL A 166 -0.73 26.92 -2.47
C VAL A 166 -0.62 25.57 -3.15
N GLU A 167 -1.57 25.30 -4.05
CA GLU A 167 -1.45 24.26 -5.05
C GLU A 167 -0.12 24.50 -5.78
N LYS A 168 0.90 23.71 -5.45
CA LYS A 168 2.19 23.80 -6.12
C LYS A 168 1.96 23.40 -7.57
N GLU A 169 1.93 24.42 -8.42
CA GLU A 169 2.12 24.30 -9.86
C GLU A 169 3.24 23.29 -10.10
N GLN A 170 2.88 22.20 -10.77
CA GLN A 170 3.80 21.15 -11.15
C GLN A 170 4.90 21.80 -12.00
N ALA A 171 6.03 22.13 -11.37
CA ALA A 171 7.09 22.89 -12.01
C ALA A 171 7.58 22.10 -13.23
N ASN A 172 7.15 22.55 -14.41
CA ASN A 172 7.56 22.01 -15.70
C ASN A 172 9.06 22.20 -15.81
N ASN A 173 9.85 21.20 -15.41
CA ASN A 173 11.29 21.25 -15.54
C ASN A 173 11.64 21.16 -17.04
N PRO A 174 12.08 22.25 -17.68
CA PRO A 174 12.32 22.26 -19.13
C PRO A 174 13.41 21.28 -19.54
N ALA A 175 14.34 20.95 -18.62
CA ALA A 175 15.35 19.93 -18.87
C ALA A 175 14.72 18.54 -19.03
N LEU A 176 13.74 18.18 -18.19
CA LEU A 176 13.05 16.89 -18.28
C LEU A 176 12.27 16.75 -19.60
N ILE A 177 11.60 17.83 -20.01
CA ILE A 177 10.87 17.87 -21.29
C ILE A 177 11.84 17.71 -22.47
N ALA A 178 12.99 18.41 -22.44
CA ALA A 178 14.02 18.27 -23.46
C ALA A 178 14.60 16.84 -23.53
N PHE A 179 14.87 16.21 -22.37
CA PHE A 179 15.33 14.82 -22.32
C PHE A 179 14.32 13.83 -22.89
N LEU A 180 13.03 13.99 -22.56
CA LEU A 180 11.96 13.13 -23.09
C LEU A 180 11.81 13.30 -24.61
N ALA A 181 11.92 14.54 -25.13
CA ALA A 181 11.86 14.81 -26.56
C ALA A 181 13.00 14.11 -27.33
N VAL A 182 14.24 14.17 -26.80
CA VAL A 182 15.39 13.49 -27.39
C VAL A 182 15.20 11.97 -27.41
N PHE A 183 14.69 11.39 -26.33
CA PHE A 183 14.42 9.95 -26.26
C PHE A 183 13.37 9.50 -27.29
N ILE A 184 12.30 10.29 -27.47
CA ILE A 184 11.26 9.99 -28.47
C ILE A 184 11.85 10.04 -29.89
N ILE A 185 12.69 11.02 -30.20
CA ILE A 185 13.34 11.13 -31.52
C ILE A 185 14.24 9.91 -31.78
N ILE A 186 15.06 9.50 -30.80
CA ILE A 186 15.92 8.32 -30.93
C ILE A 186 15.08 7.05 -31.15
N ALA A 187 14.00 6.88 -30.39
CA ALA A 187 13.11 5.72 -30.54
C ALA A 187 12.46 5.68 -31.93
N LEU A 188 12.01 6.83 -32.44
CA LEU A 188 11.44 6.95 -33.80
C LEU A 188 12.49 6.66 -34.87
N CYS A 189 13.71 7.17 -34.75
CA CYS A 189 14.80 6.87 -35.68
C CYS A 189 15.11 5.37 -35.72
N LEU A 190 15.18 4.71 -34.55
CA LEU A 190 15.40 3.26 -34.48
C LEU A 190 14.24 2.48 -35.13
N LEU A 191 13.00 2.91 -34.91
CA LEU A 191 11.81 2.27 -35.48
C LEU A 191 11.79 2.40 -37.02
N ILE A 192 12.16 3.57 -37.55
CA ILE A 192 12.32 3.79 -38.99
C ILE A 192 13.41 2.87 -39.55
N LEU A 193 14.59 2.80 -38.90
CA LEU A 193 15.68 1.92 -39.33
C LEU A 193 15.25 0.44 -39.35
N LEU A 194 14.46 -0.01 -38.38
CA LEU A 194 13.92 -1.38 -38.35
C LEU A 194 12.94 -1.64 -39.50
N ILE A 195 12.08 -0.68 -39.84
CA ILE A 195 11.14 -0.80 -40.97
C ILE A 195 11.90 -0.85 -42.30
N TYR A 196 12.86 0.06 -42.51
CA TYR A 196 13.66 0.08 -43.73
C TYR A 196 14.55 -1.16 -43.86
N GLY A 197 15.15 -1.62 -42.76
CA GLY A 197 15.94 -2.86 -42.73
C GLY A 197 15.11 -4.09 -43.09
N LYS A 198 13.88 -4.20 -42.56
CA LYS A 198 12.94 -5.28 -42.95
C LYS A 198 12.58 -5.21 -44.43
N ARG A 199 12.33 -4.01 -44.98
CA ARG A 199 12.02 -3.86 -46.42
C ARG A 199 13.20 -4.21 -47.32
N LEU A 200 14.42 -3.85 -46.93
CA LEU A 200 15.62 -4.15 -47.73
C LEU A 200 15.92 -5.66 -47.74
N LYS A 201 15.71 -6.35 -46.60
CA LYS A 201 15.87 -7.82 -46.52
C LYS A 201 14.90 -8.56 -47.45
N ASN A 202 13.69 -8.03 -47.65
CA ASN A 202 12.71 -8.64 -48.56
C ASN A 202 13.03 -8.43 -50.05
N MET A 203 13.90 -7.47 -50.42
CA MET A 203 14.27 -7.26 -51.84
C MET A 203 15.47 -8.09 -52.30
N ILE A 204 16.31 -8.60 -51.39
CA ILE A 204 17.63 -9.16 -51.75
C ILE A 204 17.62 -10.71 -51.90
N CYS A 205 16.51 -11.40 -51.62
CA CYS A 205 16.38 -12.83 -51.93
C CYS A 205 15.08 -13.13 -52.71
N PRO A 206 15.13 -13.16 -54.05
CA PRO A 206 14.14 -13.87 -54.84
C PRO A 206 14.19 -15.34 -54.43
N ARG A 207 13.04 -15.86 -54.03
CA ARG A 207 12.85 -17.25 -53.61
C ARG A 207 12.78 -18.11 -54.89
N ASP A 208 13.90 -18.73 -55.27
CA ASP A 208 13.92 -19.84 -56.21
C ASP A 208 13.39 -21.09 -55.48
N GLU A 209 12.07 -21.26 -55.42
CA GLU A 209 11.42 -22.50 -55.01
C GLU A 209 10.38 -22.92 -56.03
N ASP A 210 10.85 -23.30 -57.22
CA ASP A 210 10.10 -24.11 -58.19
C ASP A 210 11.06 -25.16 -58.81
N ALA A 211 11.35 -26.25 -58.10
CA ALA A 211 11.76 -27.52 -58.72
C ALA A 211 11.83 -28.69 -57.72
N LYS A 212 10.98 -29.70 -57.99
CA LYS A 212 11.03 -31.15 -57.65
C LYS A 212 9.89 -31.60 -56.72
N GLN A 213 8.81 -32.18 -57.26
CA GLN A 213 8.70 -33.57 -57.79
C GLN A 213 8.82 -34.57 -56.62
N LYS A 214 7.71 -35.01 -56.02
CA LYS A 214 6.86 -36.16 -56.41
C LYS A 214 7.60 -37.50 -56.33
N GLU A 215 7.38 -38.26 -55.25
CA GLU A 215 7.30 -39.74 -55.25
C GLU A 215 6.85 -40.32 -53.88
N ASN A 216 5.65 -40.92 -53.89
CA ASN A 216 5.23 -42.23 -53.37
C ASN A 216 5.51 -42.71 -51.91
N LEU A 217 4.40 -42.93 -51.17
CA LEU A 217 3.93 -44.21 -50.55
C LEU A 217 4.62 -44.74 -49.24
N PRO A 218 4.02 -45.62 -48.38
CA PRO A 218 2.62 -45.97 -48.03
C PRO A 218 2.23 -45.82 -46.53
N ASP A 219 0.91 -46.00 -46.31
CA ASP A 219 0.19 -46.51 -45.13
C ASP A 219 0.96 -47.25 -44.02
N SER A 220 0.64 -46.93 -42.76
CA SER A 220 0.19 -47.94 -41.77
C SER A 220 -0.31 -47.31 -40.45
N ILE A 221 -1.54 -47.72 -40.07
CA ILE A 221 -1.93 -48.26 -38.74
C ILE A 221 -1.91 -47.25 -37.56
N LEU A 222 -3.10 -46.80 -37.13
CA LEU A 222 -3.85 -47.31 -35.95
C LEU A 222 -3.17 -46.90 -34.63
N GLU A 223 -3.75 -46.00 -33.84
CA GLU A 223 -4.69 -46.34 -32.77
C GLU A 223 -5.12 -45.06 -32.03
N THR A 224 -6.39 -45.07 -31.67
CA THR A 224 -7.11 -44.18 -30.75
C THR A 224 -6.44 -44.07 -29.39
N ASP A 225 -6.47 -42.87 -28.80
CA ASP A 225 -6.85 -42.73 -27.40
C ASP A 225 -7.51 -41.38 -27.13
N ALA A 226 -8.77 -41.48 -26.72
CA ALA A 226 -9.57 -40.42 -26.16
C ALA A 226 -9.32 -40.37 -24.65
N LEU A 227 -9.00 -39.20 -24.10
CA LEU A 227 -9.15 -38.98 -22.66
C LEU A 227 -9.43 -37.49 -22.34
N MET A 228 -10.73 -37.28 -22.13
CA MET A 228 -11.39 -36.46 -21.11
C MET A 228 -11.00 -34.98 -20.95
N ASP A 229 -11.82 -34.14 -21.58
CA ASP A 229 -12.14 -32.76 -21.19
C ASP A 229 -13.09 -32.81 -19.96
N GLU A 230 -12.54 -32.66 -18.75
CA GLU A 230 -13.32 -32.51 -17.53
C GLU A 230 -13.53 -31.02 -17.24
N ARG A 231 -14.56 -30.44 -17.87
CA ARG A 231 -15.10 -29.14 -17.47
C ARG A 231 -15.92 -29.29 -16.20
N LEU A 232 -15.37 -28.81 -15.09
CA LEU A 232 -16.09 -28.56 -13.84
C LEU A 232 -17.21 -27.55 -14.07
N ASN A 233 -18.44 -28.07 -14.18
CA ASN A 233 -19.68 -27.32 -14.14
C ASN A 233 -20.08 -27.12 -12.67
N VAL A 234 -19.80 -25.94 -12.13
CA VAL A 234 -20.17 -25.53 -10.77
C VAL A 234 -21.13 -24.36 -10.90
N ASN A 235 -22.43 -24.65 -10.81
CA ASN A 235 -23.41 -23.94 -9.95
C ASN A 235 -24.84 -24.21 -10.42
N GLU A 236 -25.40 -25.30 -9.89
CA GLU A 236 -26.82 -25.49 -9.72
C GLU A 236 -27.28 -24.58 -8.56
N VAL A 237 -27.92 -23.46 -8.91
CA VAL A 237 -28.50 -22.52 -7.94
C VAL A 237 -29.79 -23.13 -7.39
N ILE A 238 -29.75 -23.47 -6.10
CA ILE A 238 -30.92 -23.80 -5.28
C ILE A 238 -31.87 -22.60 -5.30
N LYS A 239 -33.00 -22.73 -6.00
CA LYS A 239 -34.14 -21.80 -5.90
C LYS A 239 -34.86 -22.06 -4.59
N VAL A 240 -34.70 -21.15 -3.62
CA VAL A 240 -35.56 -21.07 -2.44
C VAL A 240 -36.83 -20.30 -2.82
N PRO A 241 -38.05 -20.78 -2.51
CA PRO A 241 -39.29 -20.06 -2.83
C PRO A 241 -39.44 -18.83 -1.93
N LEU A 242 -39.55 -17.64 -2.52
CA LEU A 242 -40.02 -16.44 -1.83
C LEU A 242 -41.53 -16.54 -1.63
N THR A 243 -41.97 -16.39 -0.39
CA THR A 243 -43.37 -16.23 0.02
C THR A 243 -43.93 -14.87 -0.39
N ASP A 244 -45.15 -14.90 -0.92
CA ASP A 244 -45.93 -13.77 -1.41
C ASP A 244 -46.17 -12.67 -0.36
N LYS A 245 -46.01 -11.41 -0.79
CA LYS A 245 -46.48 -10.20 -0.09
C LYS A 245 -47.50 -9.49 -0.99
N PRO A 246 -48.58 -8.89 -0.43
CA PRO A 246 -49.73 -8.43 -1.20
C PRO A 246 -49.47 -7.07 -1.87
N PRO A 247 -50.27 -6.71 -2.89
CA PRO A 247 -50.04 -5.53 -3.71
C PRO A 247 -50.41 -4.27 -2.94
N ILE A 248 -49.46 -3.33 -2.84
CA ILE A 248 -49.72 -1.96 -2.44
C ILE A 248 -49.67 -1.11 -3.71
N ASP A 249 -50.87 -0.71 -4.14
CA ASP A 249 -51.10 0.31 -5.14
C ASP A 249 -50.83 1.69 -4.51
N THR A 250 -49.93 2.47 -5.11
CA THR A 250 -49.98 3.94 -5.03
C THR A 250 -49.21 4.53 -6.21
N GLY A 251 -49.95 5.16 -7.12
CA GLY A 251 -49.40 6.07 -8.12
C GLY A 251 -48.68 7.24 -7.45
N SER A 252 -47.36 7.13 -7.34
CA SER A 252 -46.47 8.20 -6.87
C SER A 252 -45.65 8.71 -8.04
N LYS A 253 -45.70 10.04 -8.26
CA LYS A 253 -44.85 10.76 -9.22
C LYS A 253 -43.39 10.41 -8.94
N ARG A 254 -42.74 9.70 -9.87
CA ARG A 254 -41.33 9.32 -9.77
C ARG A 254 -40.48 10.59 -9.80
N ASN A 255 -39.95 11.00 -8.65
CA ASN A 255 -38.87 11.98 -8.57
C ASN A 255 -37.65 11.40 -9.31
N GLU A 256 -37.14 12.13 -10.30
CA GLU A 256 -35.98 11.75 -11.12
C GLU A 256 -34.67 11.63 -10.32
N ASP A 257 -34.65 12.07 -9.05
CA ASP A 257 -33.47 12.04 -8.17
C ASP A 257 -33.05 10.64 -7.69
N SER A 258 -33.83 9.59 -8.00
CA SER A 258 -33.51 8.22 -7.57
C SER A 258 -32.38 7.55 -8.36
N LYS A 259 -31.89 8.14 -9.46
CA LYS A 259 -30.92 7.48 -10.36
C LYS A 259 -29.47 7.49 -9.87
N ASP A 260 -29.12 8.33 -8.89
CA ASP A 260 -27.72 8.55 -8.47
C ASP A 260 -27.37 7.91 -7.11
N LEU A 261 -28.14 6.92 -6.67
CA LEU A 261 -27.86 6.19 -5.44
C LEU A 261 -27.11 4.90 -5.73
N THR A 262 -25.90 4.79 -5.18
CA THR A 262 -25.12 3.55 -5.21
C THR A 262 -25.46 2.72 -3.98
N GLU A 263 -25.68 1.43 -4.21
CA GLU A 263 -25.90 0.46 -3.15
C GLU A 263 -24.57 -0.07 -2.63
N ILE A 264 -24.40 -0.02 -1.31
CA ILE A 264 -23.22 -0.49 -0.59
C ILE A 264 -23.70 -1.55 0.40
N VAL A 265 -23.10 -2.73 0.30
CA VAL A 265 -23.49 -3.91 1.08
C VAL A 265 -22.30 -4.33 1.93
N SER A 266 -22.57 -4.65 3.20
CA SER A 266 -21.59 -5.29 4.08
C SER A 266 -21.21 -6.70 3.61
N LEU A 267 -20.02 -7.17 3.96
CA LEU A 267 -19.56 -8.53 3.60
C LEU A 267 -20.51 -9.62 4.12
N SER A 268 -20.96 -9.50 5.36
CA SER A 268 -21.96 -10.40 5.95
C SER A 268 -23.38 -10.21 5.39
N LYS A 269 -23.59 -9.17 4.57
CA LYS A 269 -24.91 -8.75 4.04
C LYS A 269 -25.92 -8.40 5.14
N SER A 270 -25.44 -8.16 6.35
CA SER A 270 -26.26 -7.75 7.50
C SER A 270 -26.73 -6.29 7.37
N ILE A 271 -25.93 -5.46 6.70
CA ILE A 271 -26.20 -4.07 6.39
C ILE A 271 -26.17 -3.86 4.88
N GLN A 272 -27.17 -3.11 4.39
CA GLN A 272 -27.32 -2.69 3.00
C GLN A 272 -27.78 -1.23 3.01
N GLU A 273 -26.95 -0.34 2.46
CA GLU A 273 -27.20 1.10 2.45
C GLU A 273 -27.16 1.67 1.04
N ARG A 274 -27.99 2.67 0.79
CA ARG A 274 -27.96 3.45 -0.45
C ARG A 274 -27.35 4.82 -0.19
N VAL A 275 -26.21 5.11 -0.82
CA VAL A 275 -25.48 6.37 -0.62
C VAL A 275 -25.38 7.09 -1.95
N SER A 276 -25.65 8.39 -1.94
CA SER A 276 -25.36 9.23 -3.11
C SER A 276 -23.86 9.48 -3.19
N LEU A 277 -23.26 9.19 -4.34
CA LEU A 277 -21.85 9.49 -4.61
C LEU A 277 -21.61 10.95 -5.07
N LYS A 278 -22.64 11.81 -5.01
CA LYS A 278 -22.44 13.25 -5.16
C LYS A 278 -21.51 13.74 -4.04
N ASP A 279 -20.50 14.51 -4.44
CA ASP A 279 -19.47 15.09 -3.57
C ASP A 279 -18.60 14.05 -2.84
N VAL A 280 -18.46 12.86 -3.42
CA VAL A 280 -17.57 11.80 -2.92
C VAL A 280 -16.46 11.59 -3.96
N GLU A 281 -15.28 12.14 -3.70
CA GLU A 281 -14.14 12.08 -4.64
C GLU A 281 -13.28 10.84 -4.39
N ASN A 282 -13.12 10.46 -3.13
CA ASN A 282 -12.25 9.38 -2.71
C ASN A 282 -12.90 8.46 -1.65
N ILE A 283 -12.23 7.35 -1.34
CA ILE A 283 -12.70 6.34 -0.38
C ILE A 283 -12.83 6.91 1.04
N GLY A 284 -11.97 7.86 1.43
CA GLY A 284 -12.08 8.59 2.70
C GLY A 284 -13.42 9.31 2.83
N ASP A 285 -13.79 10.10 1.82
CA ASP A 285 -15.07 10.83 1.78
C ASP A 285 -16.26 9.85 1.90
N LEU A 286 -16.18 8.71 1.20
CA LEU A 286 -17.21 7.67 1.26
C LEU A 286 -17.35 7.09 2.67
N ARG A 287 -16.22 6.80 3.33
CA ARG A 287 -16.19 6.28 4.71
C ARG A 287 -16.78 7.29 5.68
N GLU A 288 -16.47 8.58 5.57
CA GLU A 288 -17.04 9.64 6.41
C GLU A 288 -18.57 9.73 6.25
N LYS A 289 -19.04 9.67 5.01
CA LYS A 289 -20.47 9.68 4.68
C LYS A 289 -21.20 8.47 5.25
N LEU A 290 -20.61 7.28 5.11
CA LEU A 290 -21.14 6.04 5.69
C LEU A 290 -21.09 6.03 7.22
N CYS A 291 -20.00 6.50 7.81
CA CYS A 291 -19.82 6.64 9.27
C CYS A 291 -20.98 7.44 9.87
N THR A 292 -21.29 8.60 9.29
CA THR A 292 -22.39 9.46 9.72
C THR A 292 -23.74 8.77 9.53
N LYS A 293 -23.95 8.10 8.39
CA LYS A 293 -25.21 7.47 8.06
C LYS A 293 -25.52 6.24 8.93
N LEU A 294 -24.51 5.45 9.25
CA LEU A 294 -24.62 4.20 10.01
C LEU A 294 -24.49 4.37 11.52
N ASP A 295 -24.16 5.59 12.00
CA ASP A 295 -23.76 5.83 13.39
C ASP A 295 -22.69 4.81 13.85
N TYR A 296 -21.62 4.73 13.05
CA TYR A 296 -20.55 3.76 13.21
C TYR A 296 -19.19 4.45 13.30
N PRO A 297 -18.29 4.07 14.23
CA PRO A 297 -16.96 4.67 14.30
C PRO A 297 -16.19 4.48 12.99
N ILE A 298 -15.65 5.57 12.43
CA ILE A 298 -14.96 5.56 11.13
C ILE A 298 -13.76 4.61 11.13
N GLU A 299 -13.08 4.46 12.26
CA GLU A 299 -11.91 3.59 12.45
C GLU A 299 -12.27 2.09 12.36
N LEU A 300 -13.54 1.76 12.56
CA LEU A 300 -14.07 0.41 12.44
C LEU A 300 -14.82 0.20 11.13
N LEU A 301 -14.78 1.15 10.20
CA LEU A 301 -15.48 1.08 8.93
C LEU A 301 -14.46 1.08 7.80
N TRP A 302 -14.44 0.04 6.98
CA TRP A 302 -13.48 -0.12 5.89
C TRP A 302 -14.19 -0.42 4.57
N ILE A 303 -13.64 0.07 3.47
CA ILE A 303 -14.10 -0.28 2.12
C ILE A 303 -13.12 -1.30 1.55
N VAL A 304 -13.65 -2.43 1.08
CA VAL A 304 -12.85 -3.56 0.62
C VAL A 304 -13.32 -4.05 -0.74
N HIS A 305 -12.39 -4.63 -1.50
CA HIS A 305 -12.70 -5.37 -2.71
C HIS A 305 -12.86 -6.85 -2.34
N GLU A 306 -14.10 -7.32 -2.31
CA GLU A 306 -14.46 -8.67 -1.85
C GLU A 306 -13.68 -9.76 -2.59
N GLU A 307 -13.59 -9.70 -3.92
CA GLU A 307 -12.97 -10.78 -4.67
C GLU A 307 -11.45 -10.91 -4.44
N THR A 308 -10.76 -9.79 -4.31
CA THR A 308 -9.28 -9.75 -4.21
C THR A 308 -8.80 -9.74 -2.76
N GLY A 309 -9.68 -9.47 -1.79
CA GLY A 309 -9.30 -9.31 -0.39
C GLY A 309 -8.43 -8.06 -0.15
N THR A 310 -8.60 -7.02 -0.95
CA THR A 310 -7.85 -5.76 -0.80
C THR A 310 -8.66 -4.72 -0.05
N ILE A 311 -8.00 -3.98 0.85
CA ILE A 311 -8.60 -2.82 1.54
C ILE A 311 -8.22 -1.57 0.75
N TYR A 312 -9.23 -0.79 0.35
CA TYR A 312 -8.96 0.47 -0.33
C TYR A 312 -8.35 1.49 0.63
N LYS A 313 -7.40 2.28 0.10
CA LYS A 313 -6.83 3.41 0.84
C LYS A 313 -7.76 4.61 0.73
N ASP A 314 -7.71 5.50 1.72
CA ASP A 314 -8.60 6.67 1.76
C ASP A 314 -8.39 7.62 0.57
N ASP A 315 -7.15 7.77 0.10
CA ASP A 315 -6.79 8.58 -1.07
C ASP A 315 -7.16 7.95 -2.42
N TYR A 316 -7.73 6.74 -2.42
CA TYR A 316 -8.10 6.05 -3.64
C TYR A 316 -9.31 6.72 -4.30
N PRO A 317 -9.21 7.18 -5.56
CA PRO A 317 -10.29 7.91 -6.22
C PRO A 317 -11.47 7.00 -6.51
N ILE A 318 -12.68 7.47 -6.23
CA ILE A 318 -13.91 6.79 -6.57
C ILE A 318 -14.30 7.19 -7.99
N ASN A 319 -14.17 6.25 -8.92
CA ASN A 319 -14.64 6.49 -10.27
C ASN A 319 -16.16 6.24 -10.34
N ALA A 320 -16.94 7.32 -10.32
CA ALA A 320 -18.40 7.27 -10.44
C ALA A 320 -18.89 6.58 -11.73
N SER A 321 -18.06 6.50 -12.78
CA SER A 321 -18.40 5.80 -14.03
C SER A 321 -18.24 4.28 -13.95
N THR A 322 -17.38 3.78 -13.05
CA THR A 322 -17.23 2.34 -12.87
C THR A 322 -18.35 1.84 -11.97
N LYS A 323 -19.16 0.89 -12.48
CA LYS A 323 -20.11 0.12 -11.68
C LYS A 323 -19.42 -0.83 -10.68
N ALA A 324 -18.24 -0.44 -10.18
CA ALA A 324 -17.54 -1.20 -9.17
C ALA A 324 -18.42 -1.24 -7.92
N THR A 325 -18.73 -2.43 -7.45
CA THR A 325 -19.44 -2.65 -6.21
C THR A 325 -18.44 -2.50 -5.07
N TYR A 326 -18.54 -1.39 -4.33
CA TYR A 326 -17.78 -1.21 -3.10
C TYR A 326 -18.43 -2.05 -2.00
N THR A 327 -17.66 -2.96 -1.41
CA THR A 327 -18.15 -3.78 -0.30
C THR A 327 -17.68 -3.18 1.02
N LEU A 328 -18.58 -3.14 2.00
CA LEU A 328 -18.32 -2.59 3.33
C LEU A 328 -17.83 -3.70 4.26
N MET A 329 -16.78 -3.42 5.03
CA MET A 329 -16.32 -4.28 6.12
C MET A 329 -16.43 -3.52 7.44
N LEU A 330 -17.29 -4.02 8.34
CA LEU A 330 -17.54 -3.45 9.66
C LEU A 330 -16.74 -4.18 10.73
N GLY A 331 -15.75 -3.53 11.34
CA GLY A 331 -15.02 -4.06 12.48
C GLY A 331 -15.86 -4.10 13.76
N ASN A 332 -15.58 -5.00 14.70
CA ASN A 332 -16.41 -5.19 15.89
C ASN A 332 -16.62 -3.93 16.76
N LYS A 333 -17.86 -3.41 16.83
CA LYS A 333 -18.24 -2.21 17.61
C LYS A 333 -17.90 -2.31 19.11
N LYS A 334 -17.93 -3.52 19.69
CA LYS A 334 -17.57 -3.76 21.10
C LYS A 334 -16.12 -3.38 21.43
N ARG A 335 -15.29 -3.20 20.40
CA ARG A 335 -13.91 -2.72 20.57
C ARG A 335 -13.84 -1.23 20.89
N ALA A 336 -14.83 -0.44 20.47
CA ALA A 336 -14.95 0.97 20.84
C ALA A 336 -15.49 1.16 22.27
N ASP A 337 -16.27 0.19 22.77
CA ASP A 337 -17.01 0.28 24.03
C ASP A 337 -16.22 -0.11 25.29
N ILE A 338 -14.90 -0.36 25.19
CA ILE A 338 -14.06 -0.63 26.37
C ILE A 338 -13.84 0.67 27.14
N SER A 339 -14.90 1.10 27.84
CA SER A 339 -14.81 2.00 28.95
C SER A 339 -14.06 1.27 30.07
N ASN A 340 -12.87 1.76 30.42
CA ASN A 340 -12.23 1.32 31.65
C ASN A 340 -13.22 1.59 32.79
N GLY A 341 -13.52 0.57 33.62
CA GLY A 341 -14.52 0.60 34.71
C GLY A 341 -14.30 1.66 35.80
N ASP A 342 -13.33 2.55 35.61
CA ASP A 342 -13.08 3.77 36.38
C ASP A 342 -14.14 4.87 36.10
N GLY A 343 -14.86 4.80 34.98
CA GLY A 343 -15.86 5.84 34.63
C GLY A 343 -15.23 7.15 34.14
N ARG A 344 -13.89 7.30 34.17
CA ARG A 344 -13.20 8.33 33.40
C ARG A 344 -13.34 8.05 31.91
N LYS A 345 -14.19 8.85 31.25
CA LYS A 345 -14.25 8.97 29.80
C LYS A 345 -12.87 9.40 29.29
N PHE A 346 -12.09 8.46 28.76
CA PHE A 346 -10.85 8.79 28.07
C PHE A 346 -11.20 9.62 26.83
N LYS A 347 -10.55 10.78 26.68
CA LYS A 347 -10.73 11.67 25.53
C LYS A 347 -10.31 10.93 24.24
N LYS A 348 -11.05 11.16 23.16
CA LYS A 348 -10.99 10.53 21.81
C LYS A 348 -9.61 10.46 21.10
N SER A 349 -8.49 10.83 21.71
CA SER A 349 -7.19 10.91 21.02
C SER A 349 -6.26 9.71 21.20
N TYR A 350 -6.69 8.63 21.85
CA TYR A 350 -5.88 7.41 21.97
C TYR A 350 -6.47 6.29 21.11
N ARG A 351 -5.78 6.04 19.99
CA ARG A 351 -5.88 4.89 19.10
C ARG A 351 -6.44 3.65 19.79
N SER A 352 -7.45 3.04 19.16
CA SER A 352 -7.91 1.65 19.28
C SER A 352 -7.21 0.82 20.39
N GLN A 353 -7.64 0.99 21.65
CA GLN A 353 -7.03 0.31 22.81
C GLN A 353 -7.27 -1.21 22.85
N VAL A 354 -7.90 -1.80 21.83
CA VAL A 354 -8.12 -3.25 21.81
C VAL A 354 -6.87 -3.96 21.36
N LYS A 355 -6.01 -4.18 22.35
CA LYS A 355 -4.85 -5.05 22.25
C LYS A 355 -5.31 -6.50 22.31
N CYS A 356 -5.03 -7.24 21.26
CA CYS A 356 -5.25 -8.66 21.13
C CYS A 356 -4.04 -9.40 21.70
N ARG A 357 -4.24 -10.20 22.75
CA ARG A 357 -3.18 -11.03 23.33
C ARG A 357 -3.13 -12.37 22.61
N MET A 358 -2.03 -12.64 21.95
CA MET A 358 -1.78 -13.90 21.26
C MET A 358 -1.11 -14.91 22.21
N ASP A 359 -1.00 -16.18 21.80
CA ASP A 359 -0.42 -17.28 22.61
C ASP A 359 1.07 -17.04 22.85
N CYS A 360 1.73 -16.38 21.91
CA CYS A 360 3.09 -15.88 22.05
C CYS A 360 3.22 -14.76 23.12
N THR A 361 2.14 -14.46 23.84
CA THR A 361 1.97 -13.42 24.88
C THR A 361 2.09 -11.98 24.43
N HIS A 362 2.60 -11.73 23.22
CA HIS A 362 2.63 -10.41 22.60
C HIS A 362 1.23 -9.86 22.33
N MET A 363 1.16 -8.54 22.42
CA MET A 363 -0.05 -7.75 22.21
C MET A 363 0.05 -7.05 20.86
N THR A 364 -0.98 -7.16 20.03
CA THR A 364 -1.13 -6.35 18.81
C THR A 364 -2.46 -5.61 18.89
N ASP A 365 -2.51 -4.32 18.56
CA ASP A 365 -3.79 -3.68 18.36
C ASP A 365 -4.46 -4.21 17.08
N ALA A 366 -5.79 -4.17 17.04
CA ALA A 366 -6.58 -4.72 15.94
C ALA A 366 -6.26 -4.03 14.60
N GLU A 367 -5.91 -2.75 14.62
CA GLU A 367 -5.57 -1.99 13.42
C GLU A 367 -4.21 -2.38 12.87
N THR A 368 -3.20 -2.51 13.73
CA THR A 368 -1.89 -3.09 13.39
C THR A 368 -2.06 -4.52 12.87
N LEU A 369 -3.00 -5.30 13.40
CA LEU A 369 -3.28 -6.64 12.88
C LEU A 369 -3.90 -6.61 11.48
N LEU A 370 -4.92 -5.78 11.25
CA LEU A 370 -5.51 -5.61 9.92
C LEU A 370 -4.50 -5.06 8.92
N GLN A 371 -3.63 -4.16 9.36
CA GLN A 371 -2.52 -3.64 8.60
C GLN A 371 -1.51 -4.75 8.28
N LEU A 372 -1.18 -5.61 9.24
CA LEU A 372 -0.30 -6.76 9.04
C LEU A 372 -0.93 -7.76 8.05
N ILE A 373 -2.23 -8.02 8.15
CA ILE A 373 -2.99 -8.80 7.18
C ILE A 373 -2.87 -8.16 5.80
N ARG A 374 -3.14 -6.85 5.68
CA ARG A 374 -3.07 -6.09 4.44
C ARG A 374 -1.68 -6.08 3.81
N ASP A 375 -0.63 -6.03 4.62
CA ASP A 375 0.74 -5.85 4.14
C ASP A 375 1.48 -7.18 3.94
N THR A 376 1.13 -8.20 4.72
CA THR A 376 1.85 -9.48 4.74
C THR A 376 1.18 -10.54 3.89
N LEU A 377 -0.14 -10.48 3.73
CA LEU A 377 -0.87 -11.56 3.06
C LEU A 377 -0.97 -11.31 1.54
N PRO A 378 -1.48 -10.19 1.02
CA PRO A 378 -1.56 -9.98 -0.42
C PRO A 378 -0.20 -10.16 -1.10
N GLU A 379 -0.16 -10.99 -2.14
CA GLU A 379 0.98 -11.17 -3.04
C GLU A 379 2.26 -11.81 -2.43
N THR A 380 2.20 -12.39 -1.23
CA THR A 380 3.36 -13.08 -0.65
C THR A 380 3.27 -14.61 -0.75
N GLU A 381 4.41 -15.29 -0.64
CA GLU A 381 4.48 -16.77 -0.55
C GLU A 381 3.99 -17.31 0.80
N TYR A 382 3.71 -16.41 1.76
CA TYR A 382 3.35 -16.76 3.12
C TYR A 382 1.84 -17.02 3.22
N SER A 383 1.52 -18.21 3.71
CA SER A 383 0.15 -18.63 4.04
C SER A 383 -0.19 -18.44 5.52
N GLU A 384 0.72 -17.81 6.27
CA GLU A 384 0.72 -17.77 7.73
C GLU A 384 1.09 -16.38 8.22
N LEU A 385 0.36 -15.88 9.22
CA LEU A 385 0.70 -14.65 9.92
C LEU A 385 1.71 -14.97 11.02
N LYS A 386 2.80 -14.20 11.08
CA LYS A 386 3.81 -14.31 12.13
C LYS A 386 3.76 -13.11 13.04
N CYS A 387 3.99 -13.34 14.32
CA CYS A 387 4.18 -12.28 15.29
C CYS A 387 5.38 -11.41 14.87
N PRO A 388 5.24 -10.09 14.74
CA PRO A 388 6.37 -9.23 14.37
C PRO A 388 7.46 -9.16 15.44
N LEU A 389 7.15 -9.54 16.69
CA LEU A 389 8.08 -9.46 17.82
C LEU A 389 8.88 -10.73 18.05
N CYS A 390 8.27 -11.91 17.91
CA CYS A 390 8.95 -13.21 18.13
C CYS A 390 8.94 -14.16 16.94
N SER A 391 8.34 -13.76 15.81
CA SER A 391 8.20 -14.60 14.61
C SER A 391 7.37 -15.88 14.76
N GLU A 392 6.77 -16.14 15.93
CA GLU A 392 5.85 -17.26 16.11
C GLU A 392 4.64 -17.14 15.18
N VAL A 393 4.24 -18.26 14.59
CA VAL A 393 3.09 -18.33 13.71
C VAL A 393 1.80 -18.26 14.52
N TRP A 394 0.93 -17.32 14.18
CA TRP A 394 -0.40 -17.18 14.76
C TRP A 394 -1.39 -18.08 14.03
N LYS A 395 -2.14 -18.87 14.79
CA LYS A 395 -3.17 -19.76 14.21
C LYS A 395 -4.39 -18.93 13.79
N GLU A 396 -5.00 -19.30 12.67
CA GLU A 396 -6.19 -18.63 12.10
C GLU A 396 -7.34 -18.52 13.13
N GLN A 397 -7.72 -19.65 13.73
CA GLN A 397 -8.78 -19.70 14.73
C GLN A 397 -8.50 -18.82 15.96
N GLN A 398 -7.23 -18.76 16.35
CA GLN A 398 -6.78 -17.98 17.49
C GLN A 398 -6.87 -16.48 17.19
N LEU A 399 -6.52 -16.04 15.97
CA LEU A 399 -6.71 -14.66 15.53
C LEU A 399 -8.19 -14.27 15.62
N ILE A 400 -9.08 -15.08 15.06
CA ILE A 400 -10.53 -14.80 15.06
C ILE A 400 -11.06 -14.66 16.50
N GLU A 401 -10.72 -15.61 17.37
CA GLU A 401 -11.21 -15.65 18.76
C GLU A 401 -10.59 -14.56 19.64
N LYS A 402 -9.26 -14.46 19.67
CA LYS A 402 -8.55 -13.54 20.57
C LYS A 402 -8.72 -12.07 20.15
N CYS A 403 -8.87 -11.80 18.85
CA CYS A 403 -9.11 -10.46 18.33
C CYS A 403 -10.59 -10.06 18.35
N LYS A 404 -11.49 -10.98 18.72
CA LYS A 404 -12.94 -10.79 18.71
C LYS A 404 -13.39 -10.18 17.38
N MET A 405 -12.98 -10.78 16.27
CA MET A 405 -13.34 -10.29 14.93
C MET A 405 -14.87 -10.26 14.78
N SER A 406 -15.39 -9.26 14.08
CA SER A 406 -16.79 -9.27 13.62
C SER A 406 -16.98 -10.31 12.51
N ASP A 407 -18.23 -10.58 12.14
CA ASP A 407 -18.53 -11.48 11.02
C ASP A 407 -17.93 -10.95 9.70
N ASP A 408 -18.01 -9.64 9.46
CA ASP A 408 -17.40 -8.98 8.29
C ASP A 408 -15.87 -9.15 8.28
N GLU A 409 -15.20 -8.91 9.41
CA GLU A 409 -13.74 -9.06 9.51
C GLU A 409 -13.30 -10.51 9.29
N ARG A 410 -14.07 -11.47 9.83
CA ARG A 410 -13.81 -12.89 9.65
C ARG A 410 -13.96 -13.28 8.18
N LEU A 411 -15.06 -12.89 7.54
CA LEU A 411 -15.30 -13.17 6.11
C LEU A 411 -14.19 -12.56 5.24
N PHE A 412 -13.79 -11.32 5.53
CA PHE A 412 -12.66 -10.69 4.84
C PHE A 412 -11.37 -11.48 5.03
N PHE A 413 -11.06 -11.84 6.27
CA PHE A 413 -9.83 -12.56 6.61
C PHE A 413 -9.77 -13.94 5.95
N ASP A 414 -10.84 -14.72 6.01
CA ASP A 414 -10.96 -16.03 5.36
C ASP A 414 -10.75 -15.89 3.84
N ARG A 415 -11.30 -14.82 3.24
CA ARG A 415 -11.14 -14.53 1.81
C ARG A 415 -9.70 -14.19 1.43
N VAL A 416 -9.02 -13.36 2.23
CA VAL A 416 -7.60 -13.04 2.03
C VAL A 416 -6.75 -14.32 2.06
N LEU A 417 -7.00 -15.19 3.05
CA LEU A 417 -6.29 -16.47 3.15
C LEU A 417 -6.57 -17.39 1.95
N GLU A 418 -7.81 -17.43 1.45
CA GLU A 418 -8.17 -18.18 0.24
C GLU A 418 -7.41 -17.67 -0.99
N VAL A 419 -7.42 -16.35 -1.22
CA VAL A 419 -6.70 -15.71 -2.34
C VAL A 419 -5.21 -16.05 -2.29
N ASN A 420 -4.60 -15.97 -1.11
CA ASN A 420 -3.20 -16.32 -0.93
C ASN A 420 -2.88 -17.78 -1.25
N ARG A 421 -3.70 -18.71 -0.74
CA ARG A 421 -3.53 -20.14 -1.03
C ARG A 421 -3.60 -20.42 -2.54
N LYS A 422 -4.51 -19.75 -3.25
CA LYS A 422 -4.61 -19.84 -4.73
C LYS A 422 -3.38 -19.26 -5.41
N THR A 423 -2.94 -18.07 -5.03
CA THR A 423 -1.76 -17.41 -5.60
C THR A 423 -0.49 -18.26 -5.41
N LYS A 424 -0.29 -18.81 -4.21
CA LYS A 424 0.83 -19.71 -3.91
C LYS A 424 0.82 -20.97 -4.78
N LYS A 425 -0.37 -21.59 -4.96
CA LYS A 425 -0.52 -22.75 -5.84
C LYS A 425 -0.13 -22.42 -7.29
N ILE A 426 -0.61 -21.29 -7.81
CA ILE A 426 -0.28 -20.81 -9.17
C ILE A 426 1.22 -20.54 -9.31
N MET A 427 1.85 -19.91 -8.32
CA MET A 427 3.29 -19.66 -8.33
C MET A 427 4.09 -20.97 -8.35
N PHE A 428 3.73 -21.93 -7.49
CA PHE A 428 4.37 -23.24 -7.44
C PHE A 428 4.26 -24.00 -8.78
N GLU A 429 3.06 -24.01 -9.39
CA GLU A 429 2.84 -24.62 -10.70
C GLU A 429 3.67 -23.95 -11.82
N LYS A 430 3.82 -22.63 -11.77
CA LYS A 430 4.70 -21.90 -12.70
C LYS A 430 6.16 -22.29 -12.53
N THR A 431 6.64 -22.40 -11.28
CA THR A 431 8.02 -22.83 -10.99
C THR A 431 8.28 -24.24 -11.52
N LEU A 432 7.38 -25.19 -11.27
CA LEU A 432 7.49 -26.55 -11.81
C LEU A 432 7.49 -26.59 -13.34
N ARG A 433 6.68 -25.75 -13.99
CA ARG A 433 6.66 -25.66 -15.46
C ARG A 433 7.99 -25.14 -16.01
N ASN A 434 8.57 -24.12 -15.38
CA ASN A 434 9.86 -23.56 -15.78
C ASN A 434 11.00 -24.57 -15.60
N GLU A 435 11.01 -25.33 -14.49
CA GLU A 435 12.00 -26.39 -14.26
C GLU A 435 11.90 -27.52 -15.31
N ARG A 436 10.68 -27.91 -15.72
CA ARG A 436 10.48 -28.90 -16.78
C ARG A 436 10.95 -28.39 -18.13
N GLN A 437 10.67 -27.13 -18.47
CA GLN A 437 11.15 -26.52 -19.71
C GLN A 437 12.68 -26.45 -19.75
N PHE A 438 13.31 -26.06 -18.64
CA PHE A 438 14.77 -26.00 -18.53
C PHE A 438 15.43 -27.37 -18.75
N LYS A 439 14.83 -28.45 -18.21
CA LYS A 439 15.32 -29.83 -18.43
C LYS A 439 15.14 -30.35 -19.85
N LEU A 440 14.22 -29.78 -20.63
CA LEU A 440 14.00 -30.16 -22.05
C LEU A 440 14.92 -29.41 -23.01
N THR A 441 15.51 -28.29 -22.57
CA THR A 441 16.43 -27.47 -23.37
C THR A 441 17.90 -27.83 -23.17
N LEU A 442 18.21 -28.67 -22.18
CA LEU A 442 19.52 -29.29 -21.97
C LEU A 442 19.51 -30.69 -22.59
#